data_AF-A0A350ETI5-F1
#
_entry.id   AF-A0A350ETI5-F1
#
_cell.length_a   1.000
_cell.length_b   1.000
_cell.length_c   1.000
_cell.angle_alpha   90.00
_cell.angle_beta   90.00
_cell.angle_gamma   90.00
#
_symmetry.space_group_name_H-M   'P 1'
#
loop_
_entity.id
_entity.type
_entity.pdbx_description
1 polymer ?
#
loop_
_entity_poly.entity_id
_entity_poly.type
_entity_poly.pdbx_seq_one_letter_code
_entity_poly.pdbx_strand_id
1 'polypeptide(L)'
;MPPTWPLKDTTKTPLLNTDMILKKGEKVHLIHRRRFERDIRRHFAGVVEQYEHGMARLSGYVFVTDDLNKHVFVRREDRRTKIAAIGSGELIVNLLPPDVKIEKIRYELDRRRLVVTDGLWQMDIKEFGWG
;
A
#
# COMPACT_ATOMS: atom_id res chain seq x y z
N MET A 1 -58.03 12.06 -19.98
CA MET A 1 -56.72 12.74 -19.89
C MET A 1 -55.99 12.17 -18.69
N PRO A 2 -54.79 11.58 -18.83
CA PRO A 2 -54.01 11.16 -17.68
C PRO A 2 -53.30 12.39 -17.07
N PRO A 3 -53.03 12.38 -15.75
CA PRO A 3 -52.37 13.51 -15.09
C PRO A 3 -50.88 13.57 -15.47
N THR A 4 -50.42 14.74 -15.88
CA THR A 4 -48.99 15.04 -16.10
C THR A 4 -48.35 15.36 -14.76
N TRP A 5 -47.67 14.39 -14.15
CA TRP A 5 -46.71 14.66 -13.08
C TRP A 5 -45.48 15.38 -13.66
N PRO A 6 -44.91 16.39 -12.98
CA PRO A 6 -43.65 16.94 -13.40
C PRO A 6 -42.54 15.91 -13.14
N LEU A 7 -41.82 15.54 -14.20
CA LEU A 7 -40.53 14.86 -14.08
C LEU A 7 -39.63 15.78 -13.25
N LYS A 8 -39.29 15.36 -12.02
CA LYS A 8 -38.27 16.05 -11.24
C LYS A 8 -36.96 15.93 -12.00
N ASP A 9 -36.48 17.06 -12.49
CA ASP A 9 -35.16 17.21 -13.08
C ASP A 9 -34.12 16.84 -12.01
N THR A 10 -33.59 15.62 -12.10
CA THR A 10 -32.48 15.12 -11.30
C THR A 10 -31.20 15.77 -11.82
N THR A 11 -31.11 17.08 -11.60
CA THR A 11 -29.87 17.83 -11.75
C THR A 11 -28.82 17.19 -10.84
N LYS A 12 -27.79 16.67 -11.50
CA LYS A 12 -26.63 15.97 -10.97
C LYS A 12 -26.04 16.71 -9.76
N THR A 13 -26.38 16.26 -8.56
CA THR A 13 -25.48 16.44 -7.41
C THR A 13 -24.18 15.71 -7.77
N PRO A 14 -23.03 16.40 -7.87
CA PRO A 14 -21.78 15.66 -7.96
C PRO A 14 -21.69 14.87 -6.67
N LEU A 15 -21.75 13.54 -6.77
CA LEU A 15 -21.39 12.67 -5.67
C LEU A 15 -19.98 13.09 -5.28
N LEU A 16 -19.85 13.84 -4.18
CA LEU A 16 -18.57 13.99 -3.52
C LEU A 16 -18.10 12.54 -3.30
N ASN A 17 -16.97 12.17 -3.93
CA ASN A 17 -16.33 10.87 -3.79
C ASN A 17 -15.91 10.73 -2.32
N THR A 18 -16.86 10.36 -1.47
CA THR A 18 -16.70 10.27 -0.02
C THR A 18 -16.11 8.91 0.38
N ASP A 19 -16.01 7.98 -0.59
CA ASP A 19 -15.62 6.58 -0.35
C ASP A 19 -14.15 6.27 -0.67
N MET A 20 -13.32 7.28 -0.90
CA MET A 20 -11.92 7.09 -1.23
C MET A 20 -11.04 7.19 0.03
N ILE A 21 -10.85 6.05 0.71
CA ILE A 21 -9.93 5.94 1.85
C ILE A 21 -8.47 6.21 1.47
N LEU A 22 -8.10 5.95 0.20
CA LEU A 22 -6.80 6.31 -0.37
C LEU A 22 -6.95 7.40 -1.43
N LYS A 23 -6.06 8.38 -1.41
CA LYS A 23 -6.02 9.51 -2.35
C LYS A 23 -4.81 9.41 -3.26
N LYS A 24 -4.96 9.94 -4.48
CA LYS A 24 -3.83 10.07 -5.42
C LYS A 24 -2.71 10.89 -4.78
N GLY A 25 -1.47 10.42 -4.94
CA GLY A 25 -0.27 11.02 -4.36
C GLY A 25 0.09 10.51 -2.97
N GLU A 26 -0.80 9.79 -2.29
CA GLU A 26 -0.48 9.17 -1.00
C GLU A 26 0.54 8.06 -1.15
N LYS A 27 1.38 7.92 -0.14
CA LYS A 27 2.47 6.95 -0.10
C LYS A 27 2.01 5.76 0.72
N VAL A 28 2.23 4.56 0.21
CA VAL A 28 1.79 3.33 0.87
C VAL A 28 2.92 2.33 0.97
N HIS A 29 2.87 1.55 2.04
CA HIS A 29 3.68 0.36 2.23
C HIS A 29 2.77 -0.87 2.37
N LEU A 30 2.84 -1.75 1.37
CA LEU A 30 2.05 -2.96 1.27
C LEU A 30 2.87 -4.17 1.69
N ILE A 31 2.27 -5.01 2.53
CA ILE A 31 2.82 -6.28 2.97
C ILE A 31 1.81 -7.37 2.66
N HIS A 32 2.23 -8.42 1.95
CA HIS A 32 1.41 -9.60 1.79
C HIS A 32 1.36 -10.38 3.09
N ARG A 33 0.14 -10.65 3.60
CA ARG A 33 -0.04 -11.52 4.75
C ARG A 33 0.44 -12.93 4.40
N ARG A 34 1.21 -13.52 5.32
CA ARG A 34 1.64 -14.91 5.21
C ARG A 34 0.57 -15.79 5.82
N ARG A 35 0.13 -16.80 5.08
CA ARG A 35 -0.73 -17.87 5.60
C ARG A 35 0.07 -19.12 5.93
N PHE A 36 1.22 -19.29 5.26
CA PHE A 36 2.09 -20.44 5.41
C PHE A 36 3.55 -20.02 5.61
N GLU A 37 4.31 -20.89 6.28
CA GLU A 37 5.72 -20.63 6.60
C GLU A 37 6.58 -20.45 5.34
N ARG A 38 6.26 -21.14 4.25
CA ARG A 38 7.01 -21.07 2.99
C ARG A 38 6.58 -19.94 2.05
N ASP A 39 5.62 -19.12 2.46
CA ASP A 39 5.16 -18.01 1.62
C ASP A 39 6.29 -17.01 1.39
N ILE A 40 6.47 -16.63 0.12
CA ILE A 40 7.49 -15.66 -0.28
C ILE A 40 7.15 -14.32 0.35
N ARG A 41 8.11 -13.79 1.11
CA ARG A 41 7.97 -12.47 1.72
C ARG A 41 8.19 -11.41 0.65
N ARG A 42 7.12 -10.67 0.33
CA ARG A 42 7.15 -9.59 -0.66
C ARG A 42 6.45 -8.37 -0.11
N HIS A 43 7.19 -7.28 -0.03
CA HIS A 43 6.64 -5.98 0.30
C HIS A 43 6.69 -5.06 -0.91
N PHE A 44 5.93 -3.98 -0.87
CA PHE A 44 5.93 -2.95 -1.90
C PHE A 44 5.78 -1.58 -1.25
N ALA A 45 6.62 -0.63 -1.63
CA ALA A 45 6.45 0.77 -1.23
C ALA A 45 6.25 1.62 -2.49
N GLY A 46 5.23 2.46 -2.50
CA GLY A 46 4.88 3.22 -3.69
C GLY A 46 3.91 4.36 -3.44
N VAL A 47 3.57 5.04 -4.52
CA VAL A 47 2.65 6.17 -4.56
C VAL A 47 1.35 5.73 -5.23
N VAL A 48 0.22 6.15 -4.68
CA VAL A 48 -1.11 5.93 -5.27
C VAL A 48 -1.26 6.81 -6.50
N GLU A 49 -1.42 6.19 -7.67
CA GLU A 49 -1.73 6.87 -8.92
C GLU A 49 -3.23 7.02 -9.13
N GLN A 50 -3.99 6.01 -8.69
CA GLN A 50 -5.45 5.92 -8.82
C GLN A 50 -5.99 4.93 -7.78
N TYR A 51 -7.19 5.18 -7.26
CA TYR A 51 -7.89 4.26 -6.38
C TYR A 51 -9.37 4.20 -6.77
N GLU A 52 -9.89 3.01 -7.04
CA GLU A 52 -11.28 2.80 -7.45
C GLU A 52 -11.77 1.46 -6.93
N HIS A 53 -12.96 1.42 -6.32
CA HIS A 53 -13.63 0.19 -5.89
C HIS A 53 -12.75 -0.80 -5.10
N GLY A 54 -11.94 -0.30 -4.16
CA GLY A 54 -11.05 -1.16 -3.34
C GLY A 54 -9.74 -1.57 -4.03
N MET A 55 -9.51 -1.12 -5.27
CA MET A 55 -8.32 -1.40 -6.06
C MET A 55 -7.47 -0.15 -6.20
N ALA A 56 -6.16 -0.26 -5.96
CA ALA A 56 -5.21 0.83 -6.14
C ALA A 56 -4.26 0.52 -7.29
N ARG A 57 -4.06 1.48 -8.19
CA ARG A 57 -2.91 1.54 -9.10
C ARG A 57 -1.80 2.30 -8.39
N LEU A 58 -0.64 1.66 -8.26
CA LEU A 58 0.49 2.18 -7.50
C LEU A 58 1.76 2.19 -8.35
N SER A 59 2.62 3.18 -8.15
CA SER A 59 3.96 3.27 -8.76
C SER A 59 5.02 3.23 -7.68
N GLY A 60 5.98 2.29 -7.76
CA GLY A 60 6.96 2.13 -6.68
C GLY A 60 7.89 0.94 -6.84
N TYR A 61 8.41 0.45 -5.71
CA TYR A 61 9.46 -0.56 -5.67
C TYR A 61 9.02 -1.81 -4.92
N VAL A 62 9.48 -2.96 -5.40
CA VAL A 62 9.27 -4.26 -4.76
C VAL A 62 10.46 -4.56 -3.86
N PHE A 63 10.17 -5.10 -2.68
CA PHE A 63 11.14 -5.54 -1.70
C PHE A 63 10.95 -7.05 -1.48
N VAL A 64 12.02 -7.82 -1.64
CA VAL A 64 12.01 -9.28 -1.49
C VAL A 64 13.18 -9.75 -0.62
N THR A 65 13.03 -10.89 0.04
CA THR A 65 14.15 -11.53 0.73
C THR A 65 14.91 -12.39 -0.28
N ASP A 66 16.17 -12.04 -0.58
CA ASP A 66 17.02 -12.84 -1.49
C ASP A 66 17.55 -14.12 -0.84
N ASP A 67 17.58 -14.17 0.49
CA ASP A 67 18.02 -15.31 1.27
C ASP A 67 17.09 -15.43 2.50
N LEU A 68 16.44 -16.59 2.65
CA LEU A 68 15.52 -16.85 3.75
C LEU A 68 16.21 -16.67 5.11
N ASN A 69 17.53 -16.86 5.20
CA ASN A 69 18.31 -16.78 6.42
C ASN A 69 18.73 -15.34 6.77
N LYS A 70 18.81 -14.43 5.80
CA LYS A 70 19.27 -13.04 6.04
C LYS A 70 18.19 -12.14 6.60
N HIS A 71 16.92 -12.54 6.53
CA HIS A 71 15.74 -11.85 7.09
C HIS A 71 15.61 -10.34 6.79
N VAL A 72 16.41 -9.80 5.85
CA VAL A 72 16.38 -8.42 5.41
C VAL A 72 15.89 -8.37 3.97
N PHE A 73 15.01 -7.43 3.69
CA PHE A 73 14.45 -7.25 2.36
C PHE A 73 15.36 -6.36 1.51
N VAL A 74 15.58 -6.79 0.27
CA VAL A 74 16.35 -6.07 -0.73
C VAL A 74 15.37 -5.45 -1.72
N ARG A 75 15.58 -4.16 -2.01
CA ARG A 75 14.82 -3.44 -3.02
C ARG A 75 15.22 -3.93 -4.42
N ARG A 76 14.24 -4.14 -5.29
CA ARG A 76 14.49 -4.28 -6.73
C ARG A 76 14.58 -2.90 -7.37
N GLU A 77 15.61 -2.67 -8.18
CA GLU A 77 15.90 -1.37 -8.78
C GLU A 77 14.82 -0.89 -9.76
N ASP A 78 14.11 -1.82 -10.40
CA ASP A 78 13.04 -1.45 -11.33
C ASP A 78 11.86 -0.82 -10.58
N ARG A 79 11.53 0.43 -10.93
CA ARG A 79 10.25 1.03 -10.56
C ARG A 79 9.14 0.39 -11.38
N ARG A 80 8.08 -0.09 -10.72
CA ARG A 80 7.00 -0.86 -11.35
C ARG A 80 5.65 -0.25 -11.02
N THR A 81 4.74 -0.36 -11.99
CA THR A 81 3.32 -0.14 -11.77
C THR A 81 2.68 -1.43 -11.25
N LYS A 82 1.99 -1.36 -10.12
CA LYS A 82 1.29 -2.48 -9.48
C LYS A 82 -0.18 -2.14 -9.31
N ILE A 83 -1.05 -3.11 -9.60
CA ILE A 83 -2.45 -3.04 -9.19
C ILE A 83 -2.60 -3.90 -7.93
N ALA A 84 -3.21 -3.36 -6.88
CA ALA A 84 -3.38 -4.01 -5.59
C ALA A 84 -4.83 -3.93 -5.11
N ALA A 85 -5.38 -5.07 -4.68
CA ALA A 85 -6.69 -5.18 -4.06
C ALA A 85 -6.60 -4.84 -2.56
N ILE A 86 -6.72 -3.56 -2.23
CA ILE A 86 -6.57 -3.01 -0.88
C ILE A 86 -7.61 -3.62 0.08
N GLY A 87 -8.85 -3.79 -0.38
CA GLY A 87 -9.94 -4.37 0.43
C GLY A 87 -9.97 -5.89 0.53
N SER A 88 -9.01 -6.61 -0.06
CA SER A 88 -9.04 -8.09 -0.12
C SER A 88 -8.77 -8.80 1.20
N GLY A 89 -8.20 -8.11 2.19
CA GLY A 89 -7.74 -8.71 3.45
C GLY A 89 -6.43 -9.51 3.33
N GLU A 90 -5.87 -9.68 2.13
CA GLU A 90 -4.57 -10.32 1.89
C GLU A 90 -3.38 -9.38 2.11
N LEU A 91 -3.64 -8.08 2.14
CA LEU A 91 -2.63 -7.04 2.28
C LEU A 91 -2.77 -6.35 3.63
N ILE A 92 -1.64 -6.16 4.32
CA ILE A 92 -1.50 -5.11 5.32
C ILE A 92 -1.07 -3.85 4.57
N VAL A 93 -1.84 -2.77 4.73
CA VAL A 93 -1.67 -1.52 4.00
C VAL A 93 -1.33 -0.45 5.03
N ASN A 94 -0.10 0.04 5.02
CA ASN A 94 0.33 1.15 5.85
C ASN A 94 0.34 2.43 5.01
N LEU A 95 -0.28 3.49 5.51
CA LEU A 95 -0.15 4.83 4.93
C LEU A 95 1.14 5.45 5.46
N LEU A 96 2.02 5.86 4.55
CA LEU A 96 3.28 6.49 4.88
C LEU A 96 3.11 8.01 4.95
N PRO A 97 3.81 8.70 5.87
CA PRO A 97 3.83 10.16 5.90
C PRO A 97 4.22 10.79 4.55
N PRO A 98 3.68 11.97 4.21
CA PRO A 98 3.86 12.60 2.91
C PRO A 98 5.31 13.01 2.61
N ASP A 99 6.15 13.17 3.64
CA ASP A 99 7.56 13.54 3.55
C ASP A 99 8.49 12.33 3.27
N VAL A 100 8.01 11.10 3.48
CA VAL A 100 8.79 9.87 3.26
C VAL A 100 9.26 9.75 1.80
N LYS A 101 10.55 9.52 1.57
CA LYS A 101 11.12 9.38 0.22
C LYS A 101 11.09 7.92 -0.23
N ILE A 102 10.13 7.56 -1.10
CA ILE A 102 9.94 6.19 -1.61
C ILE A 102 11.23 5.63 -2.24
N GLU A 103 11.98 6.47 -2.94
CA GLU A 103 13.24 6.15 -3.61
C GLU A 103 14.40 5.89 -2.63
N LYS A 104 14.22 6.17 -1.34
CA LYS A 104 15.21 5.94 -0.28
C LYS A 104 14.79 4.85 0.71
N ILE A 105 13.58 4.31 0.56
CA ILE A 105 13.08 3.24 1.41
C ILE A 105 14.02 2.04 1.32
N ARG A 106 14.43 1.57 2.48
CA ARG A 106 15.24 0.38 2.69
C ARG A 106 14.90 -0.27 4.02
N TYR A 107 15.37 -1.50 4.17
CA TYR A 107 15.20 -2.28 5.37
C TYR A 107 16.51 -2.35 6.13
N GLU A 108 16.45 -2.14 7.43
CA GLU A 108 17.60 -2.19 8.32
C GLU A 108 17.28 -3.07 9.53
N LEU A 109 18.31 -3.76 10.05
CA LEU A 109 18.22 -4.49 11.30
C LEU A 109 18.78 -3.60 12.42
N ASP A 110 17.89 -3.01 13.22
CA ASP A 110 18.26 -2.15 14.35
C ASP A 110 17.95 -2.87 15.68
N ARG A 111 19.00 -3.22 16.45
CA ARG A 111 18.88 -3.83 17.79
C ARG A 111 17.85 -4.98 17.84
N ARG A 112 17.92 -5.90 16.87
CA ARG A 112 16.99 -7.05 16.67
C ARG A 112 15.58 -6.71 16.19
N ARG A 113 15.33 -5.48 15.75
CA ARG A 113 14.09 -5.06 15.08
C ARG A 113 14.35 -4.91 13.60
N LEU A 114 13.41 -5.39 12.79
CA LEU A 114 13.42 -5.13 11.36
C LEU A 114 12.64 -3.85 11.13
N VAL A 115 13.33 -2.79 10.74
CA VAL A 115 12.73 -1.48 10.48
C VAL A 115 12.74 -1.20 8.98
N VAL A 116 11.66 -0.58 8.51
CA VAL A 116 11.66 0.12 7.22
C VAL A 116 11.97 1.58 7.48
N THR A 117 12.86 2.17 6.68
CA THR A 117 13.31 3.54 6.86
C THR A 117 13.65 4.19 5.53
N ASP A 118 13.48 5.51 5.44
CA ASP A 118 14.07 6.32 4.36
C ASP A 118 15.34 7.08 4.80
N GLY A 119 15.75 6.91 6.06
CA GLY A 119 16.86 7.58 6.72
C GLY A 119 16.47 8.76 7.63
N LEU A 120 15.25 9.31 7.49
CA LEU A 120 14.71 10.35 8.37
C LEU A 120 13.50 9.84 9.16
N TRP A 121 12.69 9.02 8.50
CA TRP A 121 11.54 8.34 9.07
C TRP A 121 11.81 6.84 9.16
N GLN A 122 11.25 6.20 10.19
CA GLN A 122 11.30 4.75 10.36
C GLN A 122 9.99 4.18 10.91
N MET A 123 9.71 2.93 10.57
CA MET A 123 8.62 2.13 11.13
C MET A 123 9.12 0.72 11.43
N ASP A 124 8.78 0.23 12.61
CA ASP A 124 9.04 -1.16 12.99
C ASP A 124 8.04 -2.08 12.27
N ILE A 125 8.54 -3.10 11.56
CA ILE A 125 7.73 -4.09 10.85
C ILE A 125 7.88 -5.46 11.53
N LYS A 126 7.98 -5.47 12.85
CA LYS A 126 8.01 -6.72 13.62
C LYS A 126 6.76 -7.55 13.35
N GLU A 127 6.87 -8.52 12.44
CA GLU A 127 5.78 -9.47 12.19
C GLU A 127 5.75 -10.61 13.23
N PHE A 128 6.87 -10.97 13.88
CA PHE A 128 6.89 -11.90 15.03
C PHE A 128 8.12 -11.69 15.95
N GLY A 129 7.95 -11.99 17.23
CA GLY A 129 9.03 -12.12 18.21
C GLY A 129 9.71 -13.48 18.07
N TRP A 130 11.03 -13.48 17.95
CA TRP A 130 11.83 -14.70 18.07
C TRP A 130 11.79 -15.14 19.54
N GLY A 131 11.07 -16.23 19.79
CA GLY A 131 11.29 -17.12 20.93
C GLY A 131 12.22 -18.24 20.49
#